data_AF-A0YEN4-F1
#
_entry.id   AF-A0YEN4-F1
#
_cell.length_a   1.000
_cell.length_b   1.000
_cell.length_c   1.000
_cell.angle_alpha   90.00
_cell.angle_beta   90.00
_cell.angle_gamma   90.00
#
_symmetry.space_group_name_H-M   'P 1'
#
loop_
_entity.id
_entity.type
_entity.pdbx_description
1 polymer ?
#
loop_
_entity_poly.entity_id
_entity_poly.type
_entity_poly.pdbx_seq_one_letter_code
_entity_poly.pdbx_strand_id
1 'polypeptide(L)'
;MGCVYSAKNRGNTMNSFQDDLSVIAEELKSQRDVLALKMHLAAAEVKDEWTELEKKWENFDARSEQVKETLDETVGEVGDDLKELSNDLKDGYKRIRQLLK
;
A
#
# COMPACT_ATOMS: atom_id res chain seq x y z
N MET A 1 12.59 -21.74 -0.65
CA MET A 1 11.74 -20.67 -1.20
C MET A 1 10.73 -20.30 -0.13
N GLY A 2 11.07 -19.31 0.67
CA GLY A 2 10.19 -18.80 1.72
C GLY A 2 10.55 -17.34 1.87
N CYS A 3 9.77 -16.46 1.25
CA CYS A 3 9.90 -15.03 1.51
C CYS A 3 9.29 -14.81 2.89
N VAL A 4 10.13 -14.94 3.91
CA VAL A 4 9.76 -14.73 5.30
C VAL A 4 9.49 -13.25 5.44
N TYR A 5 8.23 -12.91 5.72
CA TYR A 5 7.80 -11.60 6.18
C TYR A 5 8.71 -11.17 7.35
N SER A 6 9.65 -10.27 7.07
CA SER A 6 10.56 -9.72 8.08
C SER A 6 9.75 -8.88 9.07
N ALA A 7 9.83 -9.32 10.32
CA ALA A 7 9.21 -8.72 11.48
C ALA A 7 9.65 -7.27 11.67
N LYS A 8 8.65 -6.41 11.90
CA LYS A 8 8.80 -4.99 12.09
C LYS A 8 9.42 -4.67 13.46
N ASN A 9 10.61 -4.09 13.44
CA ASN A 9 11.28 -3.60 14.65
C ASN A 9 10.67 -2.25 15.04
N ARG A 10 10.15 -2.18 16.27
CA ARG A 10 9.68 -0.95 16.92
C ARG A 10 10.87 -0.06 17.27
N GLY A 11 10.81 1.23 16.96
CA GLY A 11 11.60 2.23 17.69
C GLY A 11 11.90 3.54 16.96
N ASN A 12 11.41 4.62 17.58
CA ASN A 12 12.00 5.96 17.65
C ASN A 12 11.63 7.01 16.59
N THR A 13 11.08 8.13 17.09
CA THR A 13 10.75 9.36 16.39
C THR A 13 12.00 10.10 15.89
N MET A 14 12.13 10.24 14.57
CA MET A 14 12.77 11.36 13.87
C MET A 14 12.22 11.37 12.42
N ASN A 15 11.43 12.39 12.07
CA ASN A 15 10.58 12.40 10.88
C ASN A 15 11.43 12.43 9.59
N SER A 16 11.60 11.28 8.96
CA SER A 16 12.15 11.12 7.61
C SER A 16 11.04 10.63 6.69
N PHE A 17 11.05 11.09 5.44
CA PHE A 17 10.08 10.69 4.41
C PHE A 17 9.90 9.16 4.30
N GLN A 18 10.97 8.41 4.56
CA GLN A 18 10.99 6.94 4.54
C GLN A 18 10.11 6.32 5.64
N ASP A 19 10.04 6.94 6.82
CA ASP A 19 9.17 6.49 7.92
C ASP A 19 7.71 6.74 7.60
N ASP A 20 7.37 7.95 7.11
CA ASP A 20 6.01 8.30 6.68
C ASP A 20 5.51 7.32 5.61
N LEU A 21 6.35 7.03 4.62
CA LEU A 21 6.05 6.06 3.58
C LEU A 21 5.85 4.65 4.16
N SER A 22 6.67 4.23 5.12
CA SER A 22 6.49 2.92 5.74
C SER A 22 5.19 2.81 6.54
N VAL A 23 4.74 3.87 7.20
CA VAL A 23 3.48 3.89 7.93
C VAL A 23 2.29 3.77 6.97
N ILE A 24 2.34 4.54 5.88
CA ILE A 24 1.31 4.51 4.84
C ILE A 24 1.21 3.13 4.19
N ALA A 25 2.36 2.53 3.85
CA ALA A 25 2.41 1.20 3.27
C ALA A 25 1.78 0.14 4.20
N GLU A 26 2.06 0.21 5.50
CA GLU A 26 1.44 -0.72 6.45
C GLU A 26 -0.06 -0.54 6.59
N GLU A 27 -0.54 0.70 6.62
CA GLU A 27 -1.96 1.00 6.74
C GLU A 27 -2.72 0.44 5.53
N LEU A 28 -2.22 0.69 4.32
CA LEU A 28 -2.78 0.18 3.08
C LEU A 28 -2.75 -1.35 3.03
N LYS A 29 -1.65 -1.98 3.44
CA LYS A 29 -1.52 -3.43 3.53
C LYS A 29 -2.53 -4.04 4.49
N SER A 30 -2.71 -3.44 5.67
CA SER A 30 -3.70 -3.91 6.65
C SER A 30 -5.13 -3.81 6.08
N GLN A 31 -5.46 -2.70 5.41
CA GLN A 31 -6.74 -2.54 4.73
C GLN A 31 -6.93 -3.59 3.63
N ARG A 32 -5.89 -3.84 2.83
CA ARG A 32 -5.87 -4.84 1.78
C ARG A 32 -6.15 -6.22 2.35
N ASP A 33 -5.48 -6.61 3.42
CA ASP A 33 -5.64 -7.95 4.03
C ASP A 33 -7.08 -8.15 4.54
N VAL A 34 -7.69 -7.11 5.13
CA VAL A 34 -9.11 -7.14 5.54
C VAL A 34 -10.05 -7.25 4.34
N LEU A 35 -9.75 -6.57 3.22
CA LEU A 35 -10.56 -6.62 2.01
C LEU A 35 -10.39 -7.95 1.26
N ALA A 36 -9.18 -8.50 1.20
CA ALA A 36 -8.91 -9.83 0.65
C ALA A 36 -9.71 -10.92 1.39
N LEU A 37 -9.80 -10.80 2.71
CA LEU A 37 -10.69 -11.63 3.54
C LEU A 37 -12.18 -11.39 3.31
N LYS A 38 -12.60 -10.41 2.52
CA LYS A 38 -14.01 -10.23 2.13
C LYS A 38 -14.23 -10.52 0.64
N MET A 39 -13.18 -10.43 -0.18
CA MET A 39 -13.24 -10.69 -1.61
C MET A 39 -13.73 -12.09 -1.96
N HIS A 40 -13.47 -13.08 -1.11
CA HIS A 40 -13.99 -14.42 -1.34
C HIS A 40 -15.52 -14.49 -1.35
N LEU A 41 -16.20 -13.57 -0.67
CA LEU A 41 -17.66 -13.42 -0.64
C LEU A 41 -18.18 -12.38 -1.65
N ALA A 42 -17.28 -11.66 -2.33
CA ALA A 42 -17.64 -10.56 -3.20
C ALA A 42 -18.12 -11.03 -4.58
N ALA A 43 -18.98 -10.22 -5.21
CA ALA A 43 -19.43 -10.41 -6.58
C ALA A 43 -18.26 -10.27 -7.58
N ALA A 44 -18.44 -10.82 -8.79
CA ALA A 44 -17.42 -10.77 -9.85
C ALA A 44 -16.99 -9.33 -10.18
N GLU A 45 -17.93 -8.38 -10.23
CA GLU A 45 -17.66 -6.97 -10.50
C GLU A 45 -16.70 -6.34 -9.48
N VAL A 46 -16.88 -6.66 -8.19
CA VAL A 46 -15.99 -6.17 -7.12
C VAL A 46 -14.62 -6.84 -7.20
N LYS A 47 -14.56 -8.10 -7.65
CA LYS A 47 -13.28 -8.81 -7.86
C LYS A 47 -12.49 -8.23 -9.02
N ASP A 48 -13.15 -7.81 -10.09
CA ASP A 48 -12.49 -7.15 -11.22
C ASP A 48 -11.89 -5.81 -10.78
N GLU A 49 -12.67 -4.97 -10.07
CA GLU A 49 -12.17 -3.70 -9.52
C GLU A 49 -11.04 -3.91 -8.50
N TRP A 50 -11.17 -4.93 -7.65
CA TRP A 50 -10.13 -5.33 -6.71
C TRP A 50 -8.82 -5.71 -7.40
N THR A 51 -8.89 -6.49 -8.48
CA THR A 51 -7.71 -6.93 -9.24
C THR A 51 -6.95 -5.73 -9.82
N GLU A 52 -7.67 -4.71 -10.30
CA GLU A 52 -7.03 -3.48 -10.80
C GLU A 52 -6.36 -2.70 -9.66
N LEU A 53 -6.97 -2.65 -8.47
CA LEU A 53 -6.33 -2.03 -7.30
C LEU A 53 -5.12 -2.82 -6.79
N GLU A 54 -5.11 -4.15 -6.89
CA GLU A 54 -3.94 -4.96 -6.53
C GLU A 54 -2.74 -4.64 -7.42
N LYS A 55 -2.94 -4.44 -8.72
CA LYS A 55 -1.86 -4.01 -9.63
C LYS A 55 -1.28 -2.65 -9.21
N LYS A 56 -2.14 -1.70 -8.83
CA LYS A 56 -1.69 -0.41 -8.30
C LYS A 56 -0.90 -0.57 -7.00
N TRP A 57 -1.34 -1.48 -6.13
CA TRP A 57 -0.67 -1.81 -4.87
C TRP A 57 0.72 -2.40 -5.10
N GLU A 58 0.88 -3.33 -6.03
CA GLU A 58 2.20 -3.89 -6.36
C GLU A 58 3.17 -2.81 -6.87
N ASN A 59 2.71 -1.89 -7.70
CA ASN A 59 3.51 -0.78 -8.17
C ASN A 59 3.90 0.16 -7.02
N PHE A 60 2.96 0.46 -6.11
CA PHE A 60 3.23 1.23 -4.91
C PHE A 60 4.29 0.56 -4.03
N ASP A 61 4.14 -0.73 -3.75
CA ASP A 61 5.05 -1.51 -2.90
C ASP A 61 6.47 -1.51 -3.48
N ALA A 62 6.60 -1.82 -4.78
CA ALA A 62 7.88 -1.85 -5.49
C ALA A 62 8.57 -0.48 -5.55
N ARG A 63 7.80 0.60 -5.78
CA ARG A 63 8.34 1.97 -5.73
C ARG A 63 8.72 2.37 -4.31
N SER A 64 7.93 1.96 -3.32
CA SER A 64 8.20 2.28 -1.93
C SER A 64 9.48 1.61 -1.40
N GLU A 65 9.76 0.40 -1.86
CA GLU A 65 10.99 -0.33 -1.56
C GLU A 65 12.20 0.36 -2.20
N GLN A 66 12.11 0.72 -3.48
CA GLN A 66 13.16 1.48 -4.18
C GLN A 66 13.49 2.80 -3.48
N VAL A 67 12.49 3.53 -2.99
CA VAL A 67 12.70 4.79 -2.27
C VAL A 67 13.34 4.59 -0.90
N LYS A 68 13.07 3.46 -0.22
CA LYS A 68 13.76 3.13 1.04
C LYS A 68 15.22 2.79 0.82
N GLU A 69 15.55 2.15 -0.30
CA GLU A 69 16.94 1.82 -0.64
C GLU A 69 17.71 3.02 -1.21
N THR A 70 17.02 4.00 -1.80
CA THR A 70 17.61 5.17 -2.43
C THR A 70 17.75 6.34 -1.44
N LEU A 71 19.00 6.73 -1.13
CA LEU A 71 19.37 7.83 -0.21
C LEU A 71 19.51 9.19 -0.91
N ASP A 72 18.82 9.41 -2.03
CA ASP A 72 19.12 10.48 -2.99
C ASP A 72 18.04 11.59 -3.07
N GLU A 73 18.36 12.72 -3.69
CA GLU A 73 17.48 13.91 -3.77
C GLU A 73 16.18 13.68 -4.58
N THR A 74 16.15 12.62 -5.39
CA THR A 74 14.98 12.17 -6.19
C THR A 74 13.79 11.74 -5.33
N VAL A 75 13.99 11.54 -4.02
CA VAL A 75 12.94 11.18 -3.05
C VAL A 75 11.80 12.21 -3.02
N GLY A 76 12.06 13.49 -3.34
CA GLY A 76 11.02 14.51 -3.40
C GLY A 76 9.95 14.21 -4.45
N GLU A 77 10.35 14.01 -5.70
CA GLU A 77 9.43 13.80 -6.83
C GLU A 77 8.75 12.42 -6.74
N VAL A 78 9.52 11.38 -6.43
CA VAL A 78 8.97 10.02 -6.23
C VAL A 78 8.07 9.97 -4.99
N GLY A 79 8.32 10.84 -4.01
CA GLY A 79 7.55 10.90 -2.80
C GLY A 79 6.16 11.47 -2.98
N ASP A 80 6.01 12.53 -3.77
CA ASP A 80 4.70 13.06 -4.17
C ASP A 80 3.91 12.03 -5.02
N ASP A 81 4.56 11.37 -5.97
CA ASP A 81 3.99 10.27 -6.75
C ASP A 81 3.44 9.14 -5.86
N LEU A 82 4.24 8.70 -4.87
CA LEU A 82 3.84 7.65 -3.93
C LEU A 82 2.68 8.09 -3.05
N LYS A 83 2.66 9.36 -2.65
CA LYS A 83 1.59 9.94 -1.84
C LYS A 83 0.28 10.02 -2.63
N GLU A 84 0.34 10.40 -3.90
CA GLU A 84 -0.81 10.36 -4.80
C GLU A 84 -1.31 8.92 -4.99
N LEU A 85 -0.42 7.99 -5.33
CA LEU A 85 -0.75 6.59 -5.52
C LEU A 85 -1.36 5.96 -4.25
N SER A 86 -0.85 6.34 -3.07
CA SER A 86 -1.43 5.92 -1.79
C SER A 86 -2.85 6.46 -1.60
N ASN A 87 -3.12 7.72 -1.96
CA ASN A 87 -4.46 8.29 -1.82
C ASN A 87 -5.44 7.58 -2.77
N ASP A 88 -5.01 7.35 -4.01
CA ASP A 88 -5.73 6.54 -5.00
C ASP A 88 -6.11 5.16 -4.45
N LEU A 89 -5.15 4.47 -3.83
CA LEU A 89 -5.36 3.17 -3.21
C LEU A 89 -6.32 3.24 -2.02
N LYS A 90 -6.17 4.25 -1.15
CA LYS A 90 -7.08 4.46 -0.01
C LYS A 90 -8.52 4.68 -0.48
N ASP A 91 -8.72 5.50 -1.50
CA ASP A 91 -10.04 5.77 -2.06
C ASP A 91 -10.63 4.54 -2.77
N GLY A 92 -9.83 3.80 -3.53
CA GLY A 92 -10.24 2.54 -4.14
C GLY A 92 -10.67 1.51 -3.09
N TYR A 93 -9.87 1.30 -2.05
CA TYR A 93 -10.21 0.41 -0.94
C TYR A 93 -11.46 0.85 -0.19
N LYS A 94 -11.66 2.16 -0.02
CA LYS A 94 -12.87 2.71 0.60
C LYS A 94 -14.12 2.43 -0.25
N ARG A 95 -14.04 2.56 -1.58
CA ARG A 95 -15.13 2.22 -2.52
C ARG A 95 -15.48 0.75 -2.42
N ILE A 96 -14.50 -0.14 -2.55
CA ILE A 96 -14.71 -1.58 -2.41
C ILE A 96 -15.30 -1.92 -1.05
N ARG A 97 -14.82 -1.29 0.03
CA ARG A 97 -15.39 -1.49 1.36
C ARG A 97 -16.86 -1.07 1.46
N GLN A 98 -17.27 -0.05 0.73
CA GLN A 98 -18.67 0.38 0.66
C GLN A 98 -19.53 -0.58 -0.16
N LEU A 99 -18.98 -1.14 -1.25
CA LEU A 99 -19.66 -2.15 -2.07
C LEU A 99 -19.86 -3.48 -1.34
N LEU A 100 -18.98 -3.79 -0.38
CA LEU A 100 -19.06 -4.98 0.47
C LEU A 100 -19.94 -4.83 1.72
N LYS A 101 -20.54 -3.65 1.93
CA LYS A 101 -21.32 -3.33 3.13
C LYS A 101 -22.80 -3.58 2.90
#